data_AF-A0A453KC74-F1
#
_entry.id   AF-A0A453KC74-F1
#
_cell.length_a   1.000
_cell.length_b   1.000
_cell.length_c   1.000
_cell.angle_alpha   90.00
_cell.angle_beta   90.00
_cell.angle_gamma   90.00
#
_symmetry.space_group_name_H-M   'P 1'
#
loop_
_entity.id
_entity.type
_entity.pdbx_description
1 polymer ?
#
loop_
_entity_poly.entity_id
_entity_poly.type
_entity_poly.pdbx_seq_one_letter_code
_entity_poly.pdbx_strand_id
1 'polypeptide(L)' 'MDFAKDESHPYAVPMDMGIFRRLESPLDITTSTIIRRIVSNHEAYQKRNEKKEASEKKYYESKNFVNGE' A
#
# COMPACT_ATOMS: atom_id res chain seq x y z
N MET A 1 17.75 -6.43 -0.68
CA MET A 1 17.97 -7.86 -0.37
C MET A 1 19.42 -7.96 0.06
N ASP A 2 19.65 -8.10 1.36
CA ASP A 2 21.00 -8.27 1.88
C ASP A 2 21.38 -9.74 1.75
N PHE A 3 21.99 -10.07 0.62
CA PHE A 3 22.49 -11.43 0.33
C PHE A 3 23.71 -11.81 1.20
N ALA A 4 24.19 -10.89 2.04
CA ALA A 4 25.41 -11.00 2.82
C ALA A 4 25.30 -11.84 4.11
N LYS A 5 24.12 -12.40 4.42
CA LYS A 5 23.86 -13.07 5.71
C LYS A 5 23.59 -14.58 5.65
N ASP A 6 23.58 -15.19 4.47
CA ASP A 6 23.40 -16.63 4.32
C ASP A 6 24.70 -17.30 3.84
N GLU A 7 24.98 -18.52 4.31
CA GLU A 7 26.17 -19.32 3.95
C GLU A 7 26.29 -19.60 2.44
N SER A 8 25.27 -19.24 1.64
CA SER A 8 25.21 -19.38 0.19
C SER A 8 24.79 -18.06 -0.45
N HIS A 9 25.74 -17.15 -0.66
CA HIS A 9 25.48 -15.93 -1.44
C HIS A 9 25.19 -16.32 -2.91
N PRO A 10 23.99 -16.08 -3.45
CA PRO A 10 23.60 -16.60 -4.78
C PRO A 10 24.46 -16.09 -5.94
N TYR A 11 25.14 -14.96 -5.74
CA TYR A 11 26.06 -14.36 -6.71
C TYR A 11 27.55 -14.55 -6.36
N ALA A 12 27.92 -15.43 -5.43
CA ALA A 12 29.32 -15.67 -5.05
C ALA A 12 30.19 -16.03 -6.26
N VAL A 13 29.82 -17.07 -7.02
CA VAL A 13 30.59 -17.52 -8.19
C VAL A 13 30.76 -16.40 -9.25
N PRO A 14 29.70 -15.67 -9.68
CA PRO A 14 29.87 -14.52 -10.57
C PRO A 14 30.74 -13.39 -10.01
N MET A 15 30.75 -13.17 -8.68
CA MET A 15 31.62 -12.19 -8.04
C MET A 15 33.09 -12.65 -8.07
N ASP A 16 33.36 -13.92 -7.75
CA ASP A 16 34.70 -14.51 -7.78
C ASP A 16 35.30 -14.52 -9.19
N MET A 17 34.46 -14.70 -10.21
CA MET A 17 34.85 -14.62 -11.62
C MET A 17 35.12 -13.18 -12.10
N GLY A 18 34.82 -12.15 -11.29
CA GLY A 18 34.95 -10.74 -11.69
C GLY A 18 33.97 -10.28 -12.76
N ILE A 19 32.89 -11.05 -13.00
CA ILE A 19 31.88 -10.75 -14.03
C ILE A 19 30.60 -10.11 -13.47
N PHE A 20 30.40 -10.15 -12.15
CA PHE A 20 29.27 -9.51 -11.49
C PHE A 20 29.32 -7.98 -11.63
N ARG A 21 28.21 -7.37 -12.03
CA ARG A 21 28.05 -5.91 -12.10
C ARG A 21 26.77 -5.50 -11.41
N ARG A 22 26.89 -4.64 -10.39
CA ARG A 22 25.75 -4.04 -9.71
C ARG A 22 25.27 -2.83 -10.50
N LEU A 23 23.96 -2.77 -10.73
CA LEU A 23 23.29 -1.63 -11.33
C LEU A 23 22.44 -0.94 -10.27
N GLU A 24 22.65 0.36 -10.08
CA GLU A 24 21.80 1.16 -9.20
C GLU A 24 20.56 1.60 -9.96
N SER A 25 19.39 1.33 -9.39
CA SER A 25 18.14 1.91 -9.87
C SER A 25 18.14 3.42 -9.56
N PRO A 26 17.82 4.30 -10.52
CA PRO A 26 17.65 5.73 -10.25
C PRO A 26 16.32 6.04 -9.53
N LEU A 27 15.47 5.03 -9.31
CA LEU A 27 14.15 5.17 -8.69
C LEU A 27 14.12 4.48 -7.32
N ASP A 28 13.54 5.18 -6.34
CA ASP A 28 13.29 4.66 -4.98
C ASP A 28 12.04 3.77 -4.90
N ILE A 29 11.26 3.67 -5.98
CA ILE A 29 10.02 2.90 -5.99
C ILE A 29 10.32 1.40 -6.01
N THR A 30 9.68 0.69 -5.08
CA THR A 30 9.75 -0.76 -4.97
C THR A 30 8.35 -1.37 -5.05
N THR A 31 8.27 -2.64 -5.38
CA THR A 31 7.00 -3.39 -5.37
C THR A 31 6.28 -3.25 -4.03
N SER A 32 7.00 -3.37 -2.90
CA SER A 32 6.44 -3.18 -1.57
C SER A 32 5.91 -1.76 -1.34
N THR A 33 6.56 -0.74 -1.92
CA THR A 33 6.07 0.64 -1.84
C THR A 33 4.77 0.82 -2.60
N ILE A 34 4.64 0.22 -3.78
CA ILE A 34 3.41 0.24 -4.58
C ILE A 34 2.27 -0.45 -3.82
N ILE A 35 2.53 -1.65 -3.29
CA ILE A 35 1.54 -2.41 -2.50
C ILE A 35 1.04 -1.55 -1.32
N ARG A 36 1.95 -0.99 -0.53
CA ARG A 36 1.56 -0.12 0.61
C ARG A 36 0.70 1.05 0.17
N ARG A 37 1.05 1.74 -0.94
CA ARG A 37 0.26 2.86 -1.46
C ARG A 37 -1.17 2.45 -1.82
N ILE A 38 -1.34 1.32 -2.49
CA ILE A 38 -2.66 0.80 -2.88
C ILE A 38 -3.49 0.48 -1.65
N VAL A 39 -2.93 -0.29 -0.71
CA VAL A 39 -3.61 -0.72 0.52
C VAL A 39 -4.00 0.49 1.37
N SER A 40 -3.07 1.42 1.64
CA SER A 40 -3.37 2.60 2.44
C SER A 40 -4.45 3.49 1.81
N ASN A 41 -4.45 3.65 0.48
CA ASN A 41 -5.50 4.38 -0.20
C ASN A 41 -6.86 3.68 -0.09
N HIS A 42 -6.88 2.36 -0.24
CA HIS A 42 -8.09 1.55 -0.11
C HIS A 42 -8.69 1.65 1.29
N GLU A 43 -7.87 1.51 2.34
CA GLU A 43 -8.30 1.66 3.73
C GLU A 43 -8.83 3.07 4.03
N ALA A 44 -8.16 4.11 3.52
CA ALA A 44 -8.61 5.49 3.68
C ALA A 44 -9.95 5.73 2.98
N TYR A 45 -10.17 5.12 1.80
CA TYR A 45 -11.44 5.18 1.10
C TYR A 45 -12.56 4.50 1.89
N GLN A 46 -12.33 3.27 2.36
CA GLN A 46 -13.32 2.51 3.15
C GLN A 46 -13.78 3.30 4.39
N LYS A 47 -12.84 3.84 5.18
CA LYS A 47 -13.17 4.64 6.38
C LYS A 47 -14.02 5.87 6.07
N ARG A 48 -13.77 6.54 4.93
CA ARG A 48 -14.59 7.69 4.51
C ARG A 48 -15.99 7.25 4.12
N ASN A 49 -16.11 6.13 3.41
CA ASN A 49 -17.39 5.61 2.98
C ASN A 49 -18.24 5.16 4.17
N GLU A 50 -17.67 4.40 5.11
CA GLU A 50 -18.34 3.98 6.35
C GLU A 50 -18.86 5.18 7.16
N LYS A 51 -18.03 6.23 7.29
CA LYS A 51 -18.45 7.46 7.97
C LYS A 51 -19.63 8.12 7.26
N LYS A 52 -19.57 8.19 5.92
CA LYS A 52 -20.63 8.77 5.10
C LYS A 52 -21.94 7.98 5.23
N GLU A 53 -21.88 6.66 5.08
CA GLU A 53 -23.03 5.77 5.23
C GLU A 53 -23.66 5.86 6.62
N ALA A 54 -22.84 5.89 7.68
CA ALA A 54 -23.34 6.06 9.05
C ALA A 54 -24.04 7.42 9.25
N SER A 55 -23.50 8.49 8.66
CA SER A 55 -24.11 9.82 8.72
C SER A 55 -25.42 9.89 7.93
N GLU A 56 -25.47 9.34 6.73
CA GLU A 56 -26.67 9.29 5.89
C GLU A 56 -27.76 8.46 6.55
N LYS A 57 -27.42 7.28 7.08
CA LYS A 57 -28.35 6.42 7.82
C LYS A 57 -28.99 7.17 8.99
N LYS A 58 -28.17 7.82 9.84
CA LYS A 58 -28.66 8.65 10.96
C LYS A 58 -29.59 9.77 10.49
N TYR A 59 -29.23 10.46 9.41
CA TYR A 59 -30.04 11.53 8.86
C TYR A 59 -31.43 11.03 8.44
N TYR A 60 -31.51 9.94 7.68
CA TYR A 60 -32.78 9.38 7.23
C TYR A 60 -33.61 8.77 8.37
N GLU A 61 -32.99 8.14 9.37
CA GLU A 61 -33.69 7.63 10.57
C GLU A 61 -34.32 8.77 11.40
N SER A 62 -33.63 9.91 11.51
CA SER A 62 -34.11 11.08 12.25
C SER A 62 -35.09 11.97 11.46
N LYS A 63 -35.32 11.67 10.18
CA LYS A 63 -36.10 12.54 9.31
C LYS A 63 -37.59 12.39 9.59
N ASN A 64 -38.13 13.29 10.40
CA ASN A 64 -39.58 13.45 10.54
C ASN A 64 -40.12 14.28 9.37
N PHE A 65 -41.16 13.77 8.70
CA PHE A 65 -41.89 14.50 7.67
C PHE A 65 -42.63 15.68 8.33
N VAL A 66 -42.27 16.90 7.97
CA VAL A 66 -43.06 18.08 8.33
C VAL A 66 -44.00 18.34 7.16
N ASN A 67 -45.29 18.01 7.32
CA ASN A 67 -46.30 18.51 6.40
C ASN A 67 -46.49 19.99 6.72
N GLY A 68 -46.29 20.85 5.72
CA GLY A 68 -46.63 22.27 5.83
C GLY A 68 -48.14 22.42 5.80
N GLU A 69 -48.73 22.85 6.91
CA GLU A 69 -50.07 23.43 6.96
C GLU A 69 -50.09 24.83 6.34
#